data_AF-A0A397WMW2-F1
#
_entry.id   AF-A0A397WMW2-F1
#
_cell.length_a   1.000
_cell.length_b   1.000
_cell.length_c   1.000
_cell.angle_alpha   90.00
_cell.angle_beta   90.00
_cell.angle_gamma   90.00
#
_symmetry.space_group_name_H-M   'P 1'
#
loop_
_entity.id
_entity.type
_entity.pdbx_description
1 polymer ?
#
loop_
_entity_poly.entity_id
_entity_poly.type
_entity_poly.pdbx_seq_one_letter_code
_entity_poly.pdbx_strand_id
1 'polypeptide(L)'
;MIGSIRVLTDIKIVEEVLINKEGFRKTRWQFRKKGQVFGLIKPINNFLEIHVRGYKDNTLNAELEISRKYLQHLFKSSIPFDIVLIHIFGKNNIPFEIIKPIHLSLPNINIPKFLISWKKAAIFIIAFIFLLIFLF
;
A
#
# COMPACT_ATOMS: atom_id res chain seq x y z
N MET A 1 -3.05 8.48 19.15
CA MET A 1 -3.68 7.86 17.97
C MET A 1 -2.63 7.56 16.92
N ILE A 2 -2.66 6.34 16.37
CA ILE A 2 -1.62 5.89 15.45
C ILE A 2 -1.89 6.44 14.04
N GLY A 3 -3.07 6.21 13.50
CA GLY A 3 -3.50 6.68 12.18
C GLY A 3 -3.99 8.13 12.14
N SER A 4 -4.47 8.57 10.98
CA SER A 4 -4.94 9.93 10.65
C SER A 4 -6.46 10.00 10.49
N ILE A 5 -7.12 8.88 10.20
CA ILE A 5 -8.58 8.77 10.15
C ILE A 5 -9.02 7.71 11.15
N ARG A 6 -10.01 8.02 11.98
CA ARG A 6 -10.66 7.05 12.88
C ARG A 6 -12.00 6.64 12.29
N VAL A 7 -12.30 5.35 12.30
CA VAL A 7 -13.64 4.85 11.97
C VAL A 7 -14.46 4.66 13.24
N LEU A 8 -15.75 4.96 13.16
CA LEU A 8 -16.69 4.84 14.29
C LEU A 8 -17.44 3.50 14.29
N THR A 9 -16.97 2.56 13.47
CA THR A 9 -17.46 1.18 13.38
C THR A 9 -16.31 0.22 13.66
N ASP A 10 -16.61 -1.08 13.77
CA ASP A 10 -15.58 -2.11 13.92
C ASP A 10 -14.64 -2.06 12.71
N ILE A 11 -13.35 -1.95 12.98
CA ILE A 11 -12.32 -1.90 11.95
C ILE A 11 -12.29 -3.16 11.07
N LYS A 12 -12.84 -4.29 11.54
CA LYS A 12 -13.02 -5.51 10.74
C LYS A 12 -14.08 -5.36 9.65
N ILE A 13 -15.17 -4.67 9.94
CA ILE A 13 -16.17 -4.33 8.91
C ILE A 13 -15.52 -3.45 7.83
N VAL A 14 -14.67 -2.50 8.25
CA VAL A 14 -13.92 -1.64 7.32
C VAL A 14 -12.93 -2.44 6.48
N GLU A 15 -12.21 -3.39 7.08
CA GLU A 15 -11.32 -4.32 6.36
C GLU A 15 -12.08 -5.07 5.26
N GLU A 16 -13.26 -5.60 5.58
CA GLU A 16 -14.12 -6.32 4.63
C GLU A 16 -14.64 -5.43 3.51
N VAL A 17 -15.09 -4.21 3.81
CA VAL A 17 -15.52 -3.25 2.77
C VAL A 17 -14.37 -2.93 1.82
N LEU A 18 -13.17 -2.66 2.36
CA LEU A 18 -11.99 -2.38 1.54
C LEU A 18 -11.67 -3.55 0.61
N ILE A 19 -11.77 -4.80 1.09
CA ILE A 19 -11.51 -5.98 0.28
C ILE A 19 -12.62 -6.20 -0.75
N ASN A 20 -13.87 -6.31 -0.30
CA ASN A 20 -14.97 -6.82 -1.10
C ASN A 20 -15.58 -5.77 -2.03
N LYS A 21 -15.57 -4.48 -1.65
CA LYS A 21 -16.18 -3.40 -2.45
C LYS A 21 -15.15 -2.53 -3.17
N GLU A 22 -13.96 -2.40 -2.62
CA GLU A 22 -12.93 -1.51 -3.16
C GLU A 22 -11.76 -2.26 -3.81
N GLY A 23 -11.74 -3.59 -3.79
CA GLY A 23 -10.75 -4.40 -4.50
C GLY A 23 -9.35 -4.38 -3.87
N PHE A 24 -9.25 -4.04 -2.58
CA PHE A 24 -8.01 -4.22 -1.83
C PHE A 24 -7.75 -5.70 -1.56
N ARG A 25 -6.50 -6.05 -1.31
CA ARG A 25 -6.09 -7.41 -0.95
C ARG A 25 -5.11 -7.41 0.21
N LYS A 26 -5.14 -8.49 0.99
CA LYS A 26 -4.16 -8.74 2.05
C LYS A 26 -2.78 -8.94 1.45
N THR A 27 -1.78 -8.49 2.18
CA THR A 27 -0.38 -8.71 1.83
C THR A 27 0.41 -9.20 3.05
N ARG A 28 1.28 -10.20 2.83
CA ARG A 28 2.30 -10.60 3.81
C ARG A 28 3.56 -9.72 3.74
N TRP A 29 3.80 -9.06 2.61
CA TRP A 29 4.98 -8.24 2.33
C TRP A 29 4.75 -6.76 2.67
N GLN A 30 4.18 -6.48 3.84
CA GLN A 30 4.10 -5.13 4.35
C GLN A 30 4.74 -5.13 5.74
N PHE A 31 5.69 -4.22 5.98
CA PHE A 31 6.32 -4.08 7.30
C PHE A 31 5.24 -3.81 8.35
N ARG A 32 5.10 -4.68 9.35
CA ARG A 32 4.11 -4.50 10.42
C ARG A 32 4.51 -3.35 11.33
N LYS A 33 3.65 -2.34 11.44
CA LYS A 33 3.83 -1.24 12.41
C LYS A 33 3.22 -1.60 13.77
N LYS A 34 3.71 -1.00 14.85
CA LYS A 34 3.16 -1.22 16.21
C LYS A 34 1.65 -0.93 16.22
N GLY A 35 0.86 -1.86 16.77
CA GLY A 35 -0.59 -1.73 16.86
C GLY A 35 -1.36 -2.00 15.56
N GLN A 36 -0.69 -2.38 14.45
CA GLN A 36 -1.36 -2.73 13.20
C GLN A 36 -2.15 -4.04 13.33
N VAL A 37 -3.43 -4.04 12.93
CA VAL A 37 -4.30 -5.23 12.91
C VAL A 37 -4.49 -5.81 11.51
N PHE A 38 -4.37 -4.98 10.47
CA PHE A 38 -4.34 -5.44 9.09
C PHE A 38 -3.52 -4.53 8.19
N GLY A 39 -3.12 -5.07 7.05
CA GLY A 39 -2.40 -4.38 5.98
C GLY A 39 -2.98 -4.78 4.64
N LEU A 40 -3.43 -3.79 3.89
CA LEU A 40 -4.10 -3.97 2.61
C LEU A 40 -3.38 -3.20 1.51
N ILE A 41 -3.46 -3.72 0.29
CA ILE A 41 -2.89 -3.10 -0.90
C ILE A 41 -3.88 -3.08 -2.06
N LYS A 42 -3.77 -2.08 -2.93
CA LYS A 42 -4.51 -2.00 -4.19
C LYS A 42 -3.65 -1.36 -5.27
N PRO A 43 -3.30 -2.09 -6.36
CA PRO A 43 -2.65 -1.48 -7.52
C PRO A 43 -3.56 -0.41 -8.14
N ILE A 44 -3.00 0.76 -8.43
CA ILE A 44 -3.71 1.79 -9.20
C ILE A 44 -3.35 1.66 -10.68
N ASN A 45 -2.09 1.36 -10.97
CA ASN A 45 -1.58 1.14 -12.31
C ASN A 45 -0.37 0.20 -12.25
N ASN A 46 0.40 0.10 -13.34
CA ASN A 46 1.57 -0.76 -13.40
C ASN A 46 2.66 -0.36 -12.39
N PHE A 47 2.73 0.91 -12.01
CA PHE A 47 3.84 1.51 -11.25
C PHE A 47 3.50 1.81 -9.80
N LEU A 48 2.23 2.00 -9.45
CA LEU A 48 1.79 2.51 -8.16
C LEU A 48 0.81 1.57 -7.46
N GLU A 49 0.92 1.53 -6.14
CA GLU A 49 0.05 0.76 -5.25
C GLU A 49 -0.37 1.64 -4.06
N ILE A 50 -1.65 1.59 -3.69
CA ILE A 50 -2.15 2.17 -2.45
C ILE A 50 -1.94 1.13 -1.37
N HIS A 51 -1.39 1.55 -0.26
CA HIS A 51 -1.22 0.78 0.95
C HIS A 51 -2.16 1.33 2.02
N VAL A 52 -2.99 0.50 2.63
CA VAL A 52 -3.83 0.86 3.76
C VAL A 52 -3.42 0.06 4.97
N ARG A 53 -3.35 0.71 6.13
CA ARG A 53 -3.05 0.09 7.42
C ARG A 53 -4.15 0.42 8.39
N GLY A 54 -4.73 -0.60 9.00
CA GLY A 54 -5.66 -0.46 10.13
C GLY A 54 -4.98 -0.80 11.44
N TYR A 55 -5.31 -0.06 12.50
CA TYR A 55 -4.71 -0.17 13.82
C TYR A 55 -5.74 -0.55 14.90
N LYS A 56 -5.27 -1.09 16.04
CA LYS A 56 -6.11 -1.53 17.17
C LYS A 56 -6.97 -0.40 17.78
N ASP A 57 -6.59 0.86 17.58
CA ASP A 57 -7.32 2.04 18.10
C ASP A 57 -8.39 2.56 17.12
N ASN A 58 -8.85 1.71 16.19
CA ASN A 58 -9.79 2.02 15.10
C ASN A 58 -9.33 3.15 14.17
N THR A 59 -8.03 3.40 14.12
CA THR A 59 -7.46 4.37 13.18
C THR A 59 -6.89 3.69 11.94
N LEU A 60 -6.83 4.43 10.83
CA LEU A 60 -6.25 4.00 9.56
C LEU A 60 -5.39 5.09 8.95
N ASN A 61 -4.41 4.66 8.15
CA ASN A 61 -3.70 5.51 7.18
C ASN A 61 -3.74 4.84 5.80
N ALA A 62 -3.69 5.67 4.77
CA ALA A 62 -3.36 5.28 3.41
C ALA A 62 -2.06 5.95 2.93
N GLU A 63 -1.29 5.19 2.18
CA GLU A 63 0.02 5.56 1.64
C GLU A 63 0.00 5.23 0.13
N LEU A 64 0.49 6.14 -0.71
CA LEU A 64 0.79 5.87 -2.11
C LEU A 64 2.26 5.49 -2.24
N GLU A 65 2.51 4.32 -2.82
CA GLU A 65 3.86 3.75 -2.93
C GLU A 65 4.14 3.27 -4.36
N ILE A 66 5.42 3.20 -4.72
CA ILE A 66 5.84 2.44 -5.91
C ILE A 66 5.46 0.98 -5.68
N SER A 67 4.90 0.34 -6.71
CA SER A 67 4.52 -1.07 -6.64
C SER A 67 5.69 -1.94 -6.20
N ARG A 68 5.43 -2.81 -5.22
CA ARG A 68 6.29 -3.93 -4.78
C ARG A 68 6.80 -4.85 -5.88
N LYS A 69 6.26 -4.75 -7.10
CA LYS A 69 6.79 -5.44 -8.28
C LYS A 69 8.21 -4.96 -8.65
N TYR A 70 8.61 -3.79 -8.16
CA TYR A 70 9.88 -3.15 -8.47
C TYR A 70 10.79 -3.05 -7.25
N LEU A 71 12.10 -3.23 -7.46
CA LEU A 71 13.10 -3.13 -6.39
C LEU A 71 13.11 -1.77 -5.69
N GLN A 72 12.73 -0.71 -6.42
CA GLN A 72 12.63 0.66 -5.92
C GLN A 72 11.64 0.81 -4.75
N HIS A 73 10.70 -0.13 -4.60
CA HIS A 73 9.80 -0.20 -3.46
C HIS A 73 10.54 -0.28 -2.11
N LEU A 74 11.75 -0.85 -2.09
CA LEU A 74 12.53 -1.03 -0.86
C LEU A 74 13.22 0.26 -0.39
N PHE A 75 13.43 1.23 -1.28
CA PHE A 75 14.26 2.41 -1.02
C PHE A 75 13.48 3.72 -1.04
N LYS A 76 12.27 3.74 -1.61
CA LYS A 76 11.43 4.94 -1.66
C LYS A 76 10.47 4.99 -0.47
N SER A 77 10.40 6.15 0.16
CA SER A 77 9.40 6.46 1.17
C SER A 77 7.98 6.46 0.59
N SER A 78 7.02 6.09 1.42
CA SER A 78 5.59 6.25 1.15
C SER A 78 5.19 7.73 1.18
N ILE A 79 4.20 8.09 0.36
CA ILE A 79 3.57 9.43 0.41
C ILE A 79 2.18 9.28 1.05
N PRO A 80 1.81 10.08 2.06
CA PRO A 80 0.47 10.06 2.62
C PRO A 80 -0.61 10.23 1.54
N PHE A 81 -1.65 9.41 1.59
CA PHE A 81 -2.75 9.43 0.63
C PHE A 81 -4.11 9.18 1.29
N ASP A 82 -4.28 9.70 2.50
CA ASP A 82 -5.47 9.48 3.34
C ASP A 82 -6.78 9.98 2.71
N ILE A 83 -6.71 10.93 1.77
CA ILE A 83 -7.89 11.40 1.00
C ILE A 83 -8.63 10.24 0.30
N VAL A 84 -7.92 9.18 -0.08
CA VAL A 84 -8.57 8.01 -0.70
C VAL A 84 -9.51 7.31 0.28
N LEU A 85 -9.18 7.27 1.56
CA LEU A 85 -10.02 6.68 2.60
C LEU A 85 -11.26 7.54 2.85
N ILE A 86 -11.12 8.87 2.85
CA ILE A 86 -12.25 9.80 2.95
C ILE A 86 -13.26 9.52 1.83
N HIS A 87 -12.77 9.41 0.59
CA HIS A 87 -13.63 9.11 -0.56
C HIS A 87 -14.32 7.74 -0.44
N ILE A 88 -13.56 6.70 -0.09
CA ILE A 88 -14.09 5.34 0.08
C ILE A 88 -15.13 5.29 1.20
N PHE A 89 -14.85 5.91 2.34
CA PHE A 89 -15.75 5.88 3.50
C PHE A 89 -17.04 6.65 3.22
N GLY A 90 -16.94 7.83 2.60
CA GLY A 90 -18.12 8.57 2.15
C GLY A 90 -18.97 7.78 1.15
N LYS A 91 -18.34 7.17 0.13
CA LYS A 91 -19.03 6.32 -0.85
C LYS A 91 -19.73 5.10 -0.23
N ASN A 92 -19.16 4.55 0.84
CA ASN A 92 -19.66 3.32 1.49
C ASN A 92 -20.45 3.59 2.78
N ASN A 93 -20.79 4.85 3.09
CA ASN A 93 -21.48 5.27 4.31
C ASN A 93 -20.81 4.75 5.60
N ILE A 94 -19.48 4.69 5.62
CA ILE A 94 -18.71 4.33 6.82
C ILE A 94 -18.54 5.62 7.63
N PRO A 95 -19.02 5.69 8.89
CA PRO A 95 -18.82 6.86 9.74
C PRO A 95 -17.35 6.97 10.17
N PHE A 96 -16.78 8.16 10.04
CA PHE A 96 -15.36 8.42 10.38
C PHE A 96 -15.13 9.84 10.91
N GLU A 97 -13.99 10.01 11.58
CA GLU A 97 -13.46 11.28 12.05
C GLU A 97 -12.03 11.48 11.54
N ILE A 98 -11.72 12.71 11.12
CA ILE A 98 -10.36 13.11 10.79
C ILE A 98 -9.69 13.56 12.08
N ILE A 99 -8.66 12.84 12.49
CA ILE A 99 -8.00 13.01 13.79
C ILE A 99 -6.59 13.62 13.68
N LYS A 100 -6.06 13.71 12.46
CA LYS A 100 -4.82 14.41 12.13
C LYS A 100 -5.04 15.24 10.86
N PRO A 101 -4.29 16.34 10.65
CA PRO A 101 -4.34 17.09 9.39
C PRO A 101 -4.07 16.19 8.18
N ILE A 102 -4.92 16.30 7.16
CA ILE A 102 -4.80 15.53 5.91
C ILE A 102 -4.54 16.51 4.77
N HIS A 103 -3.58 16.18 3.91
CA HIS A 103 -3.39 16.88 2.65
C HIS A 103 -4.48 16.46 1.66
N LEU A 104 -5.29 17.41 1.23
CA LEU A 104 -6.38 17.18 0.27
C LEU A 104 -5.91 17.19 -1.20
N SER A 105 -4.64 17.53 -1.45
CA SER A 105 -4.06 17.49 -2.78
C SER A 105 -3.67 16.08 -3.19
N LEU A 106 -3.72 15.80 -4.49
CA LEU A 106 -3.16 14.57 -5.03
C LEU A 106 -1.64 14.56 -4.76
N PRO A 107 -1.10 13.45 -4.21
CA PRO A 107 0.32 13.36 -3.93
C PRO A 107 1.13 13.39 -5.23
N ASN A 108 2.14 14.25 -5.28
CA ASN A 108 3.09 14.27 -6.39
C ASN A 108 4.15 13.17 -6.17
N ILE A 109 3.94 12.01 -6.79
CA ILE A 109 4.89 10.91 -6.75
C ILE A 109 5.84 10.97 -7.94
N ASN A 110 7.11 11.25 -7.68
CA ASN A 110 8.14 11.13 -8.71
C ASN A 110 8.42 9.65 -8.99
N ILE A 111 7.86 9.12 -10.07
CA ILE A 111 8.11 7.76 -10.53
C ILE A 111 9.48 7.74 -11.21
N PRO A 112 10.44 6.91 -10.75
CA PRO A 112 11.74 6.76 -11.42
C PRO A 112 11.56 6.42 -12.89
N LYS A 113 12.36 7.05 -13.76
CA LYS A 113 12.37 6.74 -15.21
C LYS A 113 12.66 5.27 -15.50
N PHE A 114 13.40 4.61 -14.60
CA PHE A 114 13.73 3.20 -14.70
C PHE A 114 13.26 2.45 -13.46
N LEU A 115 12.47 1.41 -13.69
CA LEU A 115 11.92 0.53 -12.65
C LEU A 115 12.33 -0.91 -12.95
N ILE A 116 12.98 -1.56 -11.97
CA ILE A 116 13.53 -2.90 -12.14
C ILE A 116 12.55 -3.88 -11.55
N SER A 117 11.88 -4.66 -12.39
CA SER A 117 11.02 -5.74 -11.90
C SER A 117 11.89 -6.82 -11.26
N TRP A 118 11.66 -7.11 -9.98
CA TRP A 118 12.44 -8.14 -9.28
C TRP A 118 12.28 -9.52 -9.92
N LYS A 119 11.10 -9.82 -10.51
CA LYS A 119 10.89 -11.06 -11.26
C LYS A 119 11.79 -11.14 -12.49
N LYS A 120 11.87 -10.06 -13.27
CA LYS A 120 12.75 -10.01 -14.45
C LYS A 120 14.22 -10.08 -14.03
N ALA A 121 14.60 -9.39 -12.96
CA ALA A 121 15.95 -9.44 -12.41
C ALA A 121 16.32 -10.86 -11.95
N ALA A 122 15.41 -11.55 -11.25
CA ALA A 122 15.63 -12.93 -10.82
C ALA A 122 15.82 -13.89 -12.00
N ILE A 123 15.00 -13.78 -13.05
CA ILE A 123 15.15 -14.58 -14.28
C ILE A 123 16.52 -14.33 -14.91
N PHE A 124 16.94 -13.07 -15.02
CA PHE A 124 18.23 -12.72 -15.58
C PHE A 124 19.40 -13.29 -14.76
N ILE A 125 19.33 -13.19 -13.43
CA ILE A 125 20.35 -13.75 -12.53
C ILE A 125 20.43 -15.27 -12.68
N ILE A 126 19.28 -15.97 -12.71
CA ILE A 126 19.23 -17.43 -12.88
C ILE A 126 19.84 -17.84 -14.22
N ALA A 127 19.46 -17.17 -15.31
CA ALA A 127 20.00 -17.44 -16.65
C ALA A 127 21.52 -17.18 -16.72
N PHE A 128 22.00 -16.12 -16.06
CA PHE A 128 23.41 -15.78 -15.98
C PHE A 128 24.22 -16.82 -15.20
N ILE A 129 23.71 -17.27 -14.04
CA ILE A 129 24.33 -18.34 -13.25
C ILE A 129 24.38 -19.64 -14.06
N PHE A 130 23.30 -19.99 -14.75
CA PHE A 130 23.25 -21.17 -15.61
C PHE A 130 24.32 -21.09 -16.71
N LEU A 131 24.43 -19.95 -17.41
CA LEU A 131 25.46 -19.76 -18.42
C LEU A 131 26.88 -19.94 -17.88
N LEU A 132 27.17 -19.42 -16.68
CA LEU A 132 28.47 -19.57 -16.04
C LEU A 132 28.80 -21.03 -15.69
N ILE A 133 27.81 -21.82 -15.26
CA ILE A 133 27.99 -23.24 -14.93
C ILE A 133 28.26 -24.10 -16.18
N PHE A 134 27.78 -23.69 -17.35
CA PHE A 134 27.91 -24.47 -18.59
C PHE A 134 29.03 -23.97 -19.52
N LEU A 135 29.63 -22.81 -19.24
CA LEU A 135 30.80 -22.28 -19.96
C LEU A 135 32.14 -22.55 -19.26
N PHE A 136 32.11 -23.08 -18.03
CA PHE A 136 33.26 -23.51 -17.24
C PHE A 136 33.04 -24.95 -16.77
#